data_AF-V9THP6-F1
#
_entry.id   AF-V9THP6-F1
#
_cell.length_a   1.000
_cell.length_b   1.000
_cell.length_c   1.000
_cell.angle_alpha   90.00
_cell.angle_beta   90.00
_cell.angle_gamma   90.00
#
_symmetry.space_group_name_H-M   'P 1'
#
loop_
_entity.id
_entity.type
_entity.pdbx_description
1 polymer ?
#
loop_
_entity_poly.entity_id
_entity_poly.type
_entity_poly.pdbx_seq_one_letter_code
_entity_poly.pdbx_strand_id
1 'polypeptide(L)' 'MSTIGGNSEGAPCVFPFTFLGNKYESCTSAGRSDGKMWCATSTNYDDDRKWGFCPDQ' A
#
# COMPACT_ATOMS: atom_id res chain seq x y z
N MET A 1 -7.11 8.61 5.21
CA MET A 1 -7.20 7.19 5.57
C MET A 1 -5.81 6.73 5.98
N SER A 2 -5.63 6.45 7.27
CA SER A 2 -4.40 5.85 7.79
C SER A 2 -4.41 4.36 7.52
N THR A 3 -3.24 3.76 7.31
CA THR A 3 -3.14 2.31 7.15
C THR A 3 -3.28 1.59 8.48
N ILE A 4 -3.71 0.33 8.42
CA ILE A 4 -3.75 -0.58 9.57
C ILE A 4 -2.62 -1.61 9.39
N GLY A 5 -1.78 -1.79 10.41
CA GLY A 5 -0.66 -2.74 10.33
C GLY A 5 0.40 -2.38 9.28
N GLY A 6 1.01 -3.41 8.67
CA GLY A 6 2.14 -3.23 7.75
C GLY A 6 3.41 -2.78 8.47
N ASN A 7 4.31 -2.12 7.72
CA ASN A 7 5.60 -1.60 8.22
C ASN A 7 5.66 -0.07 8.21
N SER A 8 4.49 0.58 8.13
CA SER A 8 4.37 2.03 8.02
C SER A 8 3.83 2.70 9.27
N GLU A 9 3.66 1.97 10.37
CA GLU A 9 3.24 2.49 11.68
C GLU A 9 1.98 3.37 11.64
N GLY A 10 1.02 3.04 10.77
CA GLY A 10 -0.21 3.82 10.60
C GLY A 10 -0.09 5.03 9.67
N ALA A 11 1.03 5.17 8.94
CA ALA A 11 1.16 6.20 7.92
C ALA A 11 0.04 6.08 6.86
N PRO A 12 -0.41 7.20 6.30
CA PRO A 12 -1.43 7.19 5.26
C PRO A 12 -0.92 6.59 3.95
N CYS A 13 -1.84 6.04 3.15
CA CYS A 13 -1.53 5.63 1.79
C CYS A 13 -1.07 6.82 0.95
N VAL A 14 -0.12 6.61 0.05
CA VAL A 14 0.32 7.58 -0.95
C VAL A 14 -0.19 7.13 -2.30
N PHE A 15 -0.93 8.00 -2.99
CA PHE A 15 -1.44 7.73 -4.34
C PHE A 15 -1.02 8.86 -5.30
N PRO A 16 -0.66 8.54 -6.55
CA PRO A 16 -0.32 7.20 -7.05
C PRO A 16 0.97 6.66 -6.41
N PHE A 17 1.04 5.35 -6.19
CA PHE A 17 2.30 4.66 -5.84
C PHE A 17 2.72 3.67 -6.93
N THR A 18 4.02 3.43 -7.03
CA THR A 18 4.60 2.45 -7.97
C THR A 18 4.92 1.16 -7.22
N PHE A 19 4.44 0.02 -7.72
CA PHE A 19 4.73 -1.32 -7.21
C PHE A 19 4.99 -2.27 -8.38
N LEU A 20 6.15 -2.92 -8.40
CA LEU A 20 6.60 -3.78 -9.50
C LEU A 20 6.47 -3.08 -10.87
N GLY A 21 6.84 -1.80 -10.93
CA GLY A 21 6.72 -0.97 -12.14
C GLY A 21 5.29 -0.59 -12.57
N ASN A 22 4.26 -1.00 -11.83
CA ASN A 22 2.87 -0.62 -12.08
C ASN A 22 2.44 0.50 -11.13
N LYS A 23 1.68 1.47 -11.65
CA LYS A 23 1.11 2.55 -10.82
C LYS A 23 -0.26 2.16 -10.29
N TYR A 24 -0.46 2.37 -9.00
CA TYR A 24 -1.70 2.12 -8.29
C TYR A 24 -2.22 3.42 -7.67
N GLU A 25 -3.47 3.76 -7.97
CA GLU A 25 -4.18 4.94 -7.44
C GLU A 25 -5.20 4.57 -6.35
N SER A 26 -5.28 3.29 -6.02
CA SER A 26 -6.18 2.74 -5.03
C SER A 26 -5.52 1.57 -4.31
N CYS A 27 -6.17 1.12 -3.24
CA CYS A 27 -5.74 -0.08 -2.53
C CYS A 27 -5.80 -1.29 -3.46
N THR A 28 -4.74 -2.10 -3.41
CA THR A 28 -4.58 -3.27 -4.27
C THR A 28 -4.32 -4.51 -3.42
N SER A 29 -4.69 -5.67 -3.92
CA SER A 29 -4.28 -6.96 -3.35
C SER A 29 -3.11 -7.58 -4.14
N ALA A 30 -2.49 -6.81 -5.05
CA ALA A 30 -1.36 -7.27 -5.85
C ALA A 30 -0.20 -7.78 -4.97
N GLY A 31 0.41 -8.91 -5.35
CA GLY A 31 1.49 -9.53 -4.58
C GLY A 31 1.05 -10.24 -3.29
N ARG A 32 -0.26 -10.34 -3.03
CA ARG A 32 -0.83 -11.03 -1.87
C ARG A 32 -1.84 -12.10 -2.29
N SER A 33 -1.83 -13.25 -1.60
CA SER A 33 -2.78 -14.35 -1.85
C SER A 33 -3.94 -14.39 -0.85
N ASP A 34 -3.84 -13.62 0.24
CA ASP A 34 -4.86 -13.53 1.30
C ASP A 34 -6.04 -12.61 0.96
N GLY A 35 -6.03 -11.98 -0.23
CA GLY A 35 -7.12 -11.11 -0.69
C GLY A 35 -7.22 -9.77 0.03
N LYS A 36 -6.41 -9.52 1.06
CA LYS A 36 -6.41 -8.26 1.80
C LYS A 36 -5.88 -7.12 0.94
N MET A 37 -6.63 -6.01 0.95
CA MET A 37 -6.23 -4.79 0.27
C MET A 37 -5.17 -4.04 1.07
N TRP A 38 -4.13 -3.59 0.37
CA TRP A 38 -3.02 -2.82 0.92
C TRP A 38 -2.67 -1.66 0.00
N CYS A 39 -1.93 -0.70 0.53
CA CYS A 39 -1.41 0.42 -0.23
C CYS A 39 0.04 0.69 0.18
N ALA A 40 0.81 1.30 -0.71
CA ALA A 40 2.09 1.85 -0.32
C ALA A 40 1.88 3.17 0.45
N THR A 41 2.78 3.44 1.38
CA THR A 41 2.84 4.71 2.13
C THR A 41 3.98 5.59 1.62
N SER A 42 4.50 5.27 0.43
CA SER A 42 5.46 6.07 -0.34
C SER A 42 5.09 6.04 -1.82
N THR A 43 5.59 7.02 -2.58
CA THR A 43 5.37 7.14 -4.03
C THR A 43 6.01 5.98 -4.81
N ASN A 44 7.10 5.40 -4.30
CA ASN A 44 7.74 4.24 -4.90
C ASN A 44 7.90 3.11 -3.87
N TYR A 45 7.03 2.11 -3.94
CA TYR A 45 7.16 0.93 -3.09
C TYR A 45 8.43 0.14 -3.42
N ASP A 46 8.89 0.14 -4.67
CA ASP A 46 10.04 -0.67 -5.06
C ASP A 46 11.33 -0.20 -4.34
N ASP A 47 11.43 1.10 -4.05
CA ASP A 47 12.54 1.70 -3.29
C ASP A 47 12.31 1.60 -1.77
N ASP A 48 11.21 2.18 -1.28
CA ASP A 48 10.94 2.33 0.15
C ASP A 48 10.46 1.04 0.82
N ARG A 49 9.77 0.20 0.06
CA ARG A 49 9.09 -1.03 0.53
C ARG A 49 8.19 -0.79 1.73
N LYS A 50 7.62 0.41 1.84
CA LYS A 50 6.70 0.81 2.90
C LYS A 50 5.25 0.64 2.45
N TRP A 51 4.48 -0.09 3.26
CA TRP A 51 3.08 -0.38 3.02
C TRP A 51 2.29 -0.52 4.31
N GLY A 52 0.97 -0.48 4.16
CA GLY A 52 0.05 -0.90 5.20
C GLY A 52 -1.27 -1.37 4.61
N PHE A 53 -2.10 -2.01 5.44
CA PHE A 53 -3.41 -2.47 4.99
C PHE A 53 -4.35 -1.28 4.91
N CYS A 54 -5.21 -1.30 3.89
CA CYS A 54 -6.29 -0.34 3.83
C CYS A 54 -7.37 -0.74 4.84
N PRO A 55 -7.95 0.23 5.57
CA PRO A 55 -9.14 -0.05 6.36
C PRO A 55 -10.26 -0.51 5.43
N ASP A 56 -10.86 -1.68 5.70
CA ASP A 56 -12.16 -2.07 5.15
C ASP A 56 -13.15 -0.95 5.52
N GLN A 57 -13.54 -0.13 4.56
CA GLN A 57 -14.58 0.89 4.73
C GLN A 57 -15.91 0.36 4.21
#